data_AF-A0A1P8UDM2-F1
#
_entry.id   AF-A0A1P8UDM2-F1
#
_cell.length_a   1.000
_cell.length_b   1.000
_cell.length_c   1.000
_cell.angle_alpha   90.00
_cell.angle_beta   90.00
_cell.angle_gamma   90.00
#
_symmetry.space_group_name_H-M   'P 1'
#
loop_
_entity.id
_entity.type
_entity.pdbx_description
1 polymer ?
#
loop_
_entity_poly.entity_id
_entity_poly.type
_entity_poly.pdbx_seq_one_letter_code
_entity_poly.pdbx_strand_id
1 'polypeptide(L)'
;MARSADPGLYRIPREQGDMTRVVWPAFGLFFLITLASFWLVTQWTAWRFGYSPALGQPMAGHVYAPWEIVIWSLRYDSPAFGAHALSVFAGAHAGMGVGGLLALILPVAYVYRRTRRLAQGRNDLHGSAHWASTEEVKASGLLPNAGNRGGVYLGAWEERPGEERSQVYLRHKGPEHVMVFAPTRSGKGVGIVIPTLLSWGESVLVHDIKGENWHLTAGYRRALGQRAAKFDPASPATPGAVRFNPLDEIRRDGNIVKDVQNIVTMIVDPDGGGLNDHWAKTGFDLLTGVVLYARRYRVWSCNHAHDGAVTPSGSYASNADGRGSTPHRAHSEMLPEHATEMRGAGETALIGNGGHGKCAACRIA
;
A
#
# COMPACT_ATOMS: atom_id res chain seq x y z
N MET A 1 8.65 16.30 12.14
CA MET A 1 9.01 16.15 10.71
C MET A 1 7.77 15.74 9.95
N ALA A 2 7.03 16.71 9.40
CA ALA A 2 5.90 16.44 8.52
C ALA A 2 6.44 15.84 7.23
N ARG A 3 6.03 14.62 6.88
CA ARG A 3 6.28 14.05 5.55
C ARG A 3 5.60 14.97 4.54
N SER A 4 6.38 15.55 3.64
CA SER A 4 5.86 16.23 2.45
C SER A 4 4.87 15.28 1.78
N ALA A 5 3.65 15.75 1.54
CA ALA A 5 2.71 15.05 0.67
C ALA A 5 3.45 14.70 -0.64
N ASP A 6 3.49 13.42 -0.98
CA ASP A 6 4.09 12.94 -2.21
C ASP A 6 3.41 13.67 -3.39
N PRO A 7 4.13 14.49 -4.17
CA PRO A 7 3.56 15.24 -5.29
C PRO A 7 3.01 14.32 -6.41
N GLY A 8 3.17 12.99 -6.29
CA GLY A 8 2.67 12.00 -7.24
C GLY A 8 1.25 11.47 -6.99
N LEU A 9 0.60 11.75 -5.86
CA LEU A 9 -0.67 11.05 -5.54
C LEU A 9 -1.86 11.47 -6.42
N TYR A 10 -1.82 12.68 -6.99
CA TYR A 10 -2.86 13.19 -7.89
C TYR A 10 -2.24 13.74 -9.18
N ARG A 11 -2.09 12.88 -10.19
CA ARG A 11 -1.78 13.30 -11.56
C ARG A 11 -3.08 13.71 -12.24
N ILE A 12 -3.24 15.01 -12.52
CA ILE A 12 -4.29 15.47 -13.43
C ILE A 12 -4.01 14.83 -14.80
N PRO A 13 -4.96 14.07 -15.38
CA PRO A 13 -4.85 13.54 -16.73
C PRO A 13 -4.50 14.66 -17.71
N ARG A 14 -3.47 14.45 -18.52
CA ARG A 14 -3.18 15.38 -19.62
C ARG A 14 -4.20 15.10 -20.73
N GLU A 15 -4.84 16.16 -21.22
CA GLU A 15 -5.74 16.06 -22.38
C GLU A 15 -5.02 15.39 -23.56
N GLN A 16 -5.72 14.46 -24.22
CA GLN A 16 -5.18 13.78 -25.39
C GLN A 16 -4.91 14.81 -26.49
N GLY A 17 -3.68 14.84 -26.99
CA GLY A 17 -3.32 15.74 -28.07
C GLY A 17 -4.11 15.41 -29.33
N ASP A 18 -4.79 16.40 -29.88
CA ASP A 18 -5.67 16.25 -31.03
C ASP A 18 -4.88 15.79 -32.28
N MET A 19 -5.22 14.59 -32.74
CA MET A 19 -4.64 13.95 -33.93
C MET A 19 -5.29 14.43 -35.23
N THR A 20 -6.46 15.07 -35.17
CA THR A 20 -7.25 15.48 -36.34
C THR A 20 -6.97 16.91 -36.79
N ARG A 21 -6.31 17.72 -35.95
CA ARG A 21 -5.90 19.08 -36.32
C ARG A 21 -4.84 19.08 -37.42
N VAL A 22 -5.05 19.99 -38.38
CA VAL A 22 -4.08 20.32 -39.43
C VAL A 22 -2.70 20.56 -38.81
N VAL A 23 -1.69 19.83 -39.29
CA VAL A 23 -0.31 19.95 -38.80
C VAL A 23 0.38 21.10 -39.53
N TRP A 24 0.01 22.34 -39.20
CA TRP A 24 0.60 23.56 -39.76
C TRP A 24 2.13 23.56 -39.80
N PRO A 25 2.87 23.04 -38.78
CA PRO A 25 4.33 22.96 -38.85
C PRO A 25 4.86 22.11 -40.01
N ALA A 26 4.13 21.07 -40.44
CA ALA A 26 4.54 20.22 -41.55
C ALA A 26 4.40 20.97 -42.89
N PHE A 27 3.33 21.74 -43.07
CA PHE A 27 3.17 22.62 -44.23
C PHE A 27 4.25 23.71 -44.26
N GLY A 28 4.51 24.35 -43.12
CA GLY A 28 5.60 25.33 -43.01
C GLY A 28 6.96 24.73 -43.38
N LEU A 29 7.24 23.50 -42.93
CA LEU A 29 8.48 22.79 -43.26
C LEU A 29 8.59 22.47 -44.76
N PHE A 30 7.49 22.07 -45.42
CA PHE A 30 7.45 21.83 -46.86
C PHE A 30 7.84 23.09 -47.66
N PHE A 31 7.19 24.22 -47.36
CA PHE A 31 7.45 25.48 -48.07
C PHE A 31 8.86 26.00 -47.79
N LEU A 32 9.34 25.89 -46.55
CA LEU A 32 10.68 26.32 -46.16
C LEU A 32 11.76 25.50 -46.89
N ILE A 33 11.64 24.16 -46.93
CA ILE A 33 12.60 23.31 -47.63
C ILE A 33 12.57 23.60 -49.13
N THR A 34 11.37 23.75 -49.71
CA THR A 34 11.22 24.06 -51.15
C THR A 34 11.89 25.37 -51.49
N LEU A 35 11.57 26.45 -50.74
CA LEU A 35 12.13 27.76 -50.96
C LEU A 35 13.65 27.78 -50.76
N ALA A 36 14.15 27.15 -49.70
CA ALA A 36 15.59 27.07 -49.43
C ALA A 36 16.33 26.28 -50.51
N SER A 37 15.76 25.17 -50.98
CA SER A 37 16.34 24.36 -52.05
C SER A 37 16.42 25.14 -53.36
N PHE A 38 15.34 25.81 -53.75
CA PHE A 38 15.30 26.66 -54.93
C PHE A 38 16.30 27.82 -54.82
N TRP A 39 16.42 28.42 -53.63
CA TRP A 39 17.37 29.50 -53.41
C TRP A 39 18.82 29.03 -53.51
N LEU A 40 19.15 27.92 -52.86
CA LEU A 40 20.48 27.31 -52.91
C LEU A 40 20.87 26.95 -54.34
N VAL A 41 19.97 26.33 -55.10
CA VAL A 41 20.21 25.99 -56.50
C VAL A 41 20.38 27.26 -57.34
N THR A 42 19.56 28.29 -57.13
CA THR A 42 19.71 29.57 -57.84
C THR A 42 21.08 30.19 -57.59
N GLN A 43 21.53 30.29 -56.33
CA GLN A 43 22.85 30.85 -56.03
C GLN A 43 23.98 29.99 -56.60
N TRP A 44 23.84 28.66 -56.53
CA TRP A 44 24.81 27.73 -57.09
C TRP A 44 24.92 27.90 -58.60
N THR A 45 23.81 28.01 -59.33
CA THR A 45 23.79 28.24 -60.78
C THR A 45 24.39 29.60 -61.13
N ALA A 46 24.05 30.67 -60.40
CA ALA A 46 24.63 32.00 -60.60
C ALA A 46 26.15 31.99 -60.41
N TRP A 47 26.63 31.31 -59.37
CA TRP A 47 28.06 31.12 -59.11
C TRP A 47 28.76 30.34 -60.23
N ARG A 48 28.15 29.27 -60.74
CA ARG A 48 28.71 28.48 -61.85
C ARG A 48 28.86 29.28 -63.14
N PHE A 49 28.01 30.28 -63.36
CA PHE A 49 28.10 31.23 -64.48
C PHE A 49 28.85 32.52 -64.13
N GLY A 50 29.51 32.60 -62.96
CA GLY A 50 30.31 33.75 -62.56
C GLY A 50 29.50 35.04 -62.36
N TYR A 51 28.23 34.94 -61.97
CA TYR A 51 27.31 36.08 -61.79
C TYR A 51 27.19 36.94 -63.07
N SER A 52 27.13 36.28 -64.23
CA SER A 52 27.03 36.93 -65.53
C SER A 52 25.85 37.92 -65.60
N PRO A 53 26.03 39.12 -66.15
CA PRO A 53 24.94 40.08 -66.38
C PRO A 53 23.79 39.50 -67.22
N ALA A 54 24.04 38.45 -68.00
CA ALA A 54 23.02 37.77 -68.80
C ALA A 54 21.94 37.07 -67.96
N LEU A 55 22.21 36.75 -66.69
CA LEU A 55 21.23 36.15 -65.77
C LEU A 55 20.22 37.16 -65.21
N GLY A 56 20.40 38.45 -65.49
CA GLY A 56 19.54 39.52 -65.00
C GLY A 56 20.09 40.20 -63.74
N GLN A 57 19.32 41.15 -63.21
CA GLN A 57 19.72 41.94 -62.04
C GLN A 57 19.50 41.16 -60.73
N PRO A 58 20.53 41.03 -59.87
CA PRO A 58 20.38 40.43 -58.56
C PRO A 58 19.57 41.33 -57.62
N MET A 59 18.95 40.74 -56.61
CA MET A 59 18.17 41.49 -55.60
C MET A 59 19.07 42.41 -54.76
N ALA A 60 20.26 41.93 -54.41
CA ALA A 60 21.28 42.69 -53.70
C ALA A 60 22.65 42.03 -53.88
N GLY A 61 23.65 42.79 -54.34
CA GLY A 61 25.00 42.27 -54.55
C GLY A 61 25.00 41.06 -55.49
N HIS A 62 25.33 39.88 -54.98
CA HIS A 62 25.35 38.61 -55.72
C HIS A 62 24.20 37.66 -55.34
N VAL A 63 23.13 38.18 -54.73
CA VAL A 63 21.99 37.39 -54.26
C VAL A 63 20.83 37.46 -55.25
N TYR A 64 20.56 36.35 -55.93
CA TYR A 64 19.38 36.19 -56.79
C TYR A 64 18.15 35.68 -56.04
N ALA A 65 16.96 35.90 -56.61
CA ALA A 65 15.71 35.42 -56.04
C ALA A 65 15.52 33.91 -56.30
N PRO A 66 14.90 33.14 -55.38
CA PRO A 66 14.81 31.69 -55.48
C PRO A 66 14.08 31.14 -56.72
N TRP A 67 13.20 31.92 -57.36
CA TRP A 67 12.48 31.50 -58.56
C TRP A 67 13.25 31.73 -59.87
N GLU A 68 14.36 32.47 -59.84
CA GLU A 68 15.14 32.82 -61.04
C GLU A 68 15.67 31.57 -61.76
N ILE A 69 16.02 30.51 -61.02
CA ILE A 69 16.47 29.25 -61.64
C ILE A 69 15.45 28.65 -62.62
N VAL A 70 14.16 28.81 -62.35
CA VAL A 70 13.09 28.34 -63.24
C VAL A 70 13.07 29.17 -64.52
N ILE A 71 13.17 30.49 -64.39
CA ILE A 71 13.21 31.43 -65.52
C ILE A 71 14.45 31.14 -66.38
N TRP A 72 15.61 30.96 -65.74
CA TRP A 72 16.85 30.65 -66.43
C TRP A 72 16.81 29.30 -67.12
N SER A 73 16.23 28.28 -66.48
CA SER A 73 16.05 26.97 -67.10
C SER A 73 15.15 27.07 -68.33
N LEU A 74 14.01 27.76 -68.26
CA LEU A 74 13.12 27.93 -69.41
C LEU A 74 13.74 28.73 -70.57
N ARG A 75 14.69 29.63 -70.27
CA ARG A 75 15.30 30.52 -71.27
C ARG A 75 16.61 30.01 -71.85
N TYR A 76 17.46 29.41 -71.01
CA TYR A 76 18.86 29.13 -71.34
C TYR A 76 19.20 27.64 -71.34
N ASP A 77 18.32 26.76 -70.85
CA ASP A 77 18.51 25.31 -70.94
C ASP A 77 18.15 24.81 -72.35
N SER A 78 18.99 25.16 -73.32
CA SER A 78 18.87 24.66 -74.69
C SER A 78 20.23 24.35 -75.28
N PRO A 79 20.30 23.39 -76.24
CA PRO A 79 21.56 23.05 -76.91
C PRO A 79 22.26 24.23 -77.59
N ALA A 80 21.52 25.32 -77.89
CA ALA A 80 22.06 26.52 -78.52
C ALA A 80 23.10 27.26 -77.66
N PHE A 81 23.07 27.11 -76.33
CA PHE A 81 23.98 27.78 -75.40
C PHE A 81 25.23 26.94 -75.02
N GLY A 82 25.40 25.79 -75.66
CA GLY A 82 26.60 24.95 -75.54
C GLY A 82 26.58 23.94 -74.38
N ALA A 83 27.51 22.97 -74.45
CA ALA A 83 27.55 21.82 -73.53
C ALA A 83 27.77 22.22 -72.05
N HIS A 84 28.50 23.31 -71.80
CA HIS A 84 28.74 23.78 -70.44
C HIS A 84 27.44 24.24 -69.76
N ALA A 85 26.62 25.04 -70.44
CA ALA A 85 25.34 25.52 -69.91
C ALA A 85 24.39 24.35 -69.59
N LEU A 86 24.29 23.38 -70.51
CA LEU A 86 23.50 22.16 -70.30
C LEU A 86 23.95 21.37 -69.06
N SER A 87 25.27 21.21 -68.85
CA SER A 87 25.79 20.50 -67.68
C SER A 87 25.47 21.20 -66.35
N VAL A 88 25.44 22.53 -66.35
CA VAL A 88 25.09 23.33 -65.16
C VAL A 88 23.59 23.23 -64.89
N PHE A 89 22.73 23.34 -65.90
CA PHE A 89 21.29 23.20 -65.72
C PHE A 89 20.87 21.77 -65.35
N ALA A 90 21.51 20.74 -65.90
CA ALA A 90 21.31 19.36 -65.45
C ALA A 90 21.63 19.18 -63.95
N GLY A 91 22.73 19.78 -63.47
CA GLY A 91 23.05 19.80 -62.04
C GLY A 91 22.04 20.58 -61.21
N ALA A 92 21.52 21.70 -61.74
CA ALA A 92 20.51 22.51 -61.07
C ALA A 92 19.17 21.78 -60.94
N HIS A 93 18.73 21.07 -62.00
CA HIS A 93 17.53 20.24 -61.99
C HIS A 93 17.67 19.07 -61.02
N ALA A 94 18.84 18.42 -60.99
CA ALA A 94 19.12 17.39 -59.99
C ALA A 94 19.04 17.95 -58.56
N GLY A 95 19.62 19.13 -58.32
CA GLY A 95 19.54 19.82 -57.02
C GLY A 95 18.10 20.15 -56.61
N MET A 96 17.28 20.67 -57.53
CA MET A 96 15.86 20.91 -57.28
C MET A 96 15.08 19.61 -57.05
N GLY A 97 15.43 18.54 -57.77
CA GLY A 97 14.84 17.21 -57.57
C GLY A 97 15.12 16.64 -56.17
N VAL A 98 16.36 16.74 -55.69
CA VAL A 98 16.73 16.36 -54.32
C VAL A 98 15.99 17.22 -53.30
N GLY A 99 15.94 18.54 -53.51
CA GLY A 99 15.20 19.47 -52.64
C GLY A 99 13.71 19.15 -52.57
N GLY A 100 13.08 18.85 -53.71
CA GLY A 100 11.67 18.45 -53.79
C GLY A 100 11.41 17.11 -53.08
N LEU A 101 12.30 16.14 -53.23
CA LEU A 101 12.20 14.86 -52.51
C LEU A 101 12.29 15.05 -51.00
N LEU A 102 13.23 15.89 -50.53
CA LEU A 102 13.36 16.23 -49.11
C LEU A 102 12.14 16.99 -48.58
N ALA A 103 11.60 17.93 -49.37
CA ALA A 103 10.38 18.66 -49.04
C ALA A 103 9.17 17.74 -48.89
N LEU A 104 9.12 16.61 -49.61
CA LEU A 104 8.06 15.60 -49.44
C LEU A 104 8.32 14.68 -48.24
N ILE A 105 9.54 14.16 -48.08
CA ILE A 105 9.86 13.14 -47.07
C ILE A 105 9.87 13.71 -45.65
N LEU A 106 10.51 14.86 -45.41
CA LEU A 106 10.76 15.36 -44.06
C LEU A 106 9.48 15.79 -43.32
N PRO A 107 8.51 16.50 -43.95
CA PRO A 107 7.22 16.78 -43.33
C PRO A 107 6.41 15.53 -43.04
N VAL A 108 6.40 14.55 -43.94
CA VAL A 108 5.72 13.25 -43.73
C VAL A 108 6.34 12.51 -42.55
N ALA A 109 7.67 12.45 -42.47
CA ALA A 109 8.39 11.85 -41.35
C ALA A 109 8.10 12.57 -40.02
N TYR A 110 8.01 13.90 -40.03
CA TYR A 110 7.63 14.70 -38.87
C TYR A 110 6.21 14.37 -38.40
N VAL A 111 5.23 14.37 -39.31
CA VAL A 111 3.83 14.01 -39.01
C VAL A 111 3.75 12.59 -38.46
N TYR A 112 4.41 11.64 -39.12
CA TYR A 112 4.45 10.24 -38.67
C TYR A 112 4.99 10.11 -37.24
N ARG A 113 6.11 10.77 -36.92
CA ARG A 113 6.69 10.76 -35.58
C ARG A 113 5.80 11.44 -34.55
N ARG A 114 5.16 12.57 -34.88
CA ARG A 114 4.19 13.25 -34.01
C ARG A 114 2.99 12.35 -33.71
N THR A 115 2.38 11.77 -34.73
CA THR A 115 1.20 10.92 -34.60
C THR A 115 1.52 9.65 -33.80
N ARG A 116 2.67 9.01 -34.05
CA ARG A 116 3.14 7.88 -33.23
C ARG A 116 3.31 8.25 -31.76
N ARG A 117 3.87 9.42 -31.45
CA ARG A 117 4.01 9.90 -30.07
C ARG A 117 2.67 10.17 -29.39
N LEU A 118 1.71 10.77 -30.11
CA LEU A 118 0.37 11.04 -29.59
C LEU A 118 -0.44 9.75 -29.37
N ALA A 119 -0.31 8.78 -30.28
CA ALA A 119 -0.93 7.46 -30.14
C ALA A 119 -0.35 6.66 -28.97
N GLN A 120 0.90 6.91 -28.59
CA GLN A 120 1.53 6.34 -27.39
C GLN A 120 1.18 7.10 -26.11
N GLY A 121 0.54 8.27 -26.21
CA GLY A 121 0.04 9.01 -25.06
C GLY A 121 -1.17 8.29 -24.46
N ARG A 122 -1.10 7.95 -23.17
CA ARG A 122 -2.20 7.29 -22.45
C ARG A 122 -3.37 8.27 -22.30
N ASN A 123 -4.57 7.86 -22.72
CA ASN A 123 -5.78 8.63 -22.51
C ASN A 123 -6.39 8.25 -21.15
N ASP A 124 -6.13 9.09 -20.15
CA ASP A 124 -6.60 8.89 -18.77
C ASP A 124 -7.89 9.69 -18.47
N LEU A 125 -8.66 10.12 -19.50
CA LEU A 125 -9.87 10.95 -19.35
C LEU A 125 -10.92 10.32 -18.43
N HIS A 126 -11.05 9.00 -18.46
CA HIS A 126 -12.01 8.25 -17.62
C HIS A 126 -11.35 7.62 -16.39
N GLY A 127 -10.15 8.07 -16.03
CA GLY A 127 -9.35 7.53 -14.95
C GLY A 127 -8.12 6.77 -15.47
N SER A 128 -7.05 6.81 -14.68
CA SER A 128 -5.77 6.17 -14.99
C SER A 128 -5.69 4.71 -14.52
N ALA A 129 -6.80 4.15 -14.01
CA ALA A 129 -6.84 2.77 -13.50
C ALA A 129 -6.69 1.79 -14.67
N HIS A 130 -5.72 0.88 -14.56
CA HIS A 130 -5.41 -0.11 -15.57
C HIS A 130 -4.70 -1.31 -14.93
N TRP A 131 -4.57 -2.40 -15.67
CA TRP A 131 -3.79 -3.55 -15.24
C TRP A 131 -2.30 -3.23 -15.24
N ALA A 132 -1.65 -3.43 -14.10
CA ALA A 132 -0.24 -3.12 -13.95
C ALA A 132 0.64 -3.84 -14.98
N SER A 133 1.54 -3.08 -15.62
CA SER A 133 2.60 -3.62 -16.45
C SER A 133 3.71 -4.27 -15.61
N THR A 134 4.58 -5.05 -16.26
CA THR A 134 5.72 -5.68 -15.59
C THR A 134 6.65 -4.66 -14.94
N GLU A 135 6.85 -3.49 -15.56
CA GLU A 135 7.67 -2.41 -15.01
C GLU A 135 7.00 -1.76 -13.80
N GLU A 136 5.69 -1.51 -13.85
CA GLU A 136 4.92 -0.95 -12.74
C GLU A 136 4.87 -1.90 -11.54
N VAL A 137 4.75 -3.22 -11.76
CA VAL A 137 4.83 -4.21 -10.67
C VAL A 137 6.22 -4.21 -10.04
N LYS A 138 7.29 -4.15 -10.84
CA LYS A 138 8.67 -4.04 -10.33
C LYS A 138 8.87 -2.75 -9.52
N ALA A 139 8.30 -1.64 -9.98
CA ALA A 139 8.38 -0.35 -9.28
C ALA A 139 7.50 -0.28 -8.02
N SER A 140 6.44 -1.10 -7.92
CA SER A 140 5.49 -1.07 -6.80
C SER A 140 6.09 -1.44 -5.44
N GLY A 141 7.25 -2.12 -5.42
CA GLY A 141 7.84 -2.66 -4.19
C GLY A 141 7.10 -3.85 -3.59
N LEU A 142 6.05 -4.36 -4.25
CA LEU A 142 5.26 -5.51 -3.80
C LEU A 142 5.91 -6.85 -4.12
N LEU A 143 6.82 -6.90 -5.11
CA LEU A 143 7.62 -8.10 -5.39
C LEU A 143 8.50 -8.46 -4.18
N PRO A 144 8.78 -9.76 -3.94
CA PRO A 144 9.59 -10.18 -2.82
C PRO A 144 10.95 -9.45 -2.75
N ASN A 145 11.21 -8.80 -1.63
CA ASN A 145 12.47 -8.15 -1.33
C ASN A 145 12.78 -8.26 0.18
N ALA A 146 13.97 -7.82 0.60
CA ALA A 146 14.36 -7.88 2.01
C ALA A 146 13.45 -7.04 2.92
N GLY A 147 12.95 -5.90 2.41
CA GLY A 147 12.10 -4.98 3.15
C GLY A 147 10.68 -5.50 3.39
N ASN A 148 10.12 -6.29 2.49
CA ASN A 148 8.76 -6.85 2.61
C ASN A 148 8.69 -8.31 3.07
N ARG A 149 9.83 -8.86 3.54
CA ARG A 149 9.87 -10.21 4.11
C ARG A 149 8.98 -10.30 5.35
N GLY A 150 8.10 -11.31 5.36
CA GLY A 150 7.10 -11.50 6.40
C GLY A 150 5.95 -10.47 6.35
N GLY A 151 5.77 -9.78 5.22
CA GLY A 151 4.63 -8.90 4.97
C GLY A 151 3.32 -9.66 4.69
N VAL A 152 2.22 -8.92 4.68
CA VAL A 152 0.89 -9.42 4.31
C VAL A 152 0.90 -9.87 2.86
N TYR A 153 0.38 -11.06 2.60
CA TYR A 153 0.22 -11.58 1.24
C TYR A 153 -0.95 -10.87 0.55
N LEU A 154 -0.71 -10.34 -0.65
CA LEU A 154 -1.74 -9.66 -1.46
C LEU A 154 -2.20 -10.49 -2.66
N GLY A 155 -1.35 -11.39 -3.14
CA GLY A 155 -1.63 -12.20 -4.32
C GLY A 155 -0.35 -12.79 -4.91
N ALA A 156 -0.41 -13.17 -6.17
CA ALA A 156 0.72 -13.69 -6.90
C ALA A 156 0.86 -13.00 -8.25
N TRP A 157 2.10 -12.84 -8.67
CA TRP A 157 2.49 -12.33 -9.97
C TRP A 157 3.19 -13.45 -10.74
N GLU A 158 2.77 -13.67 -11.98
CA GLU A 158 3.41 -14.64 -12.87
C GLU A 158 4.48 -13.90 -13.68
N GLU A 159 5.75 -14.20 -13.41
CA GLU A 159 6.82 -13.78 -14.29
C GLU A 159 6.96 -14.81 -15.42
N ARG A 160 7.09 -14.31 -16.65
CA ARG A 160 7.42 -15.12 -17.84
C ARG A 160 8.75 -14.70 -18.46
N PRO A 161 9.90 -14.86 -17.78
CA PRO A 161 11.19 -14.69 -18.44
C PRO A 161 11.48 -15.94 -19.28
N GLY A 162 11.47 -15.81 -20.61
CA GLY A 162 12.18 -16.72 -21.50
C GLY A 162 11.81 -18.22 -21.48
N GLU A 163 10.53 -18.56 -21.22
CA GLU A 163 9.90 -19.90 -21.32
C GLU A 163 9.61 -20.64 -19.99
N GLU A 164 10.19 -20.25 -18.85
CA GLU A 164 9.87 -20.86 -17.56
C GLU A 164 8.90 -19.99 -16.74
N ARG A 165 7.73 -20.54 -16.39
CA ARG A 165 6.74 -19.85 -15.56
C ARG A 165 7.21 -19.85 -14.10
N SER A 166 7.56 -18.68 -13.57
CA SER A 166 7.85 -18.53 -12.15
C SER A 166 6.78 -17.68 -11.48
N GLN A 167 6.19 -18.22 -10.41
CA GLN A 167 5.17 -17.52 -9.63
C GLN A 167 5.81 -16.88 -8.39
N VAL A 168 5.65 -15.57 -8.25
CA VAL A 168 6.17 -14.82 -7.10
C VAL A 168 5.02 -14.20 -6.32
N TYR A 169 5.08 -14.25 -4.98
CA TYR A 169 4.01 -13.73 -4.14
C TYR A 169 4.20 -12.24 -3.85
N LEU A 170 3.15 -11.47 -4.08
CA LEU A 170 3.11 -10.05 -3.77
C LEU A 170 2.91 -9.86 -2.27
N ARG A 171 3.76 -9.04 -1.65
CA ARG A 171 3.74 -8.79 -0.21
C ARG A 171 3.81 -7.30 0.11
N HIS A 172 3.02 -6.90 1.09
CA HIS A 172 3.04 -5.55 1.64
C HIS A 172 3.47 -5.58 3.12
N LYS A 173 4.47 -4.78 3.46
CA LYS A 173 4.97 -4.61 4.83
C LYS A 173 5.18 -3.12 5.11
N GLY A 174 4.08 -2.42 5.34
CA GLY A 174 4.08 -1.01 5.69
C GLY A 174 3.02 -0.72 6.77
N PRO A 175 2.97 0.54 7.25
CA PRO A 175 1.97 0.98 8.22
C PRO A 175 0.56 1.10 7.63
N GLU A 176 0.41 0.97 6.31
CA GLU A 176 -0.86 1.12 5.61
C GLU A 176 -1.84 -0.02 5.92
N HIS A 177 -3.12 0.29 5.92
CA HIS A 177 -4.17 -0.71 6.11
C HIS A 177 -4.49 -1.43 4.80
N VAL A 178 -4.74 -2.75 4.90
CA VAL A 178 -5.11 -3.60 3.76
C VAL A 178 -6.58 -3.99 3.88
N MET A 179 -7.38 -3.65 2.88
CA MET A 179 -8.77 -4.08 2.76
C MET A 179 -8.89 -5.18 1.70
N VAL A 180 -9.48 -6.32 2.07
CA VAL A 180 -9.71 -7.44 1.15
C VAL A 180 -11.21 -7.56 0.88
N PHE A 181 -11.63 -7.23 -0.34
CA PHE A 181 -12.99 -7.46 -0.80
C PHE A 181 -13.09 -8.82 -1.49
N ALA A 182 -13.76 -9.78 -0.86
CA ALA A 182 -13.76 -11.17 -1.29
C ALA A 182 -15.09 -11.88 -0.94
N PRO A 183 -15.84 -12.42 -1.93
CA PRO A 183 -17.04 -13.21 -1.70
C PRO A 183 -16.80 -14.46 -0.84
N THR A 184 -17.87 -15.15 -0.43
CA THR A 184 -17.73 -16.46 0.19
C THR A 184 -17.12 -17.47 -0.81
N ARG A 185 -16.30 -18.41 -0.31
CA ARG A 185 -15.59 -19.43 -1.10
C ARG A 185 -14.58 -18.92 -2.15
N SER A 186 -14.21 -17.64 -2.13
CA SER A 186 -13.16 -17.09 -3.01
C SER A 186 -11.72 -17.38 -2.58
N GLY A 187 -11.54 -18.09 -1.46
CA GLY A 187 -10.21 -18.45 -0.95
C GLY A 187 -9.51 -17.39 -0.12
N LYS A 188 -10.18 -16.33 0.38
CA LYS A 188 -9.52 -15.31 1.23
C LYS A 188 -8.73 -15.88 2.43
N GLY A 189 -9.23 -16.97 3.02
CA GLY A 189 -8.56 -17.66 4.13
C GLY A 189 -7.25 -18.28 3.69
N VAL A 190 -7.30 -19.13 2.66
CA VAL A 190 -6.14 -19.90 2.17
C VAL A 190 -5.15 -19.07 1.35
N GLY A 191 -5.60 -18.01 0.67
CA GLY A 191 -4.76 -17.20 -0.21
C GLY A 191 -4.08 -16.01 0.47
N ILE A 192 -4.69 -15.46 1.52
CA ILE A 192 -4.21 -14.23 2.17
C ILE A 192 -3.99 -14.45 3.67
N VAL A 193 -5.04 -14.85 4.41
CA VAL A 193 -5.01 -14.86 5.88
C VAL A 193 -4.04 -15.89 6.43
N ILE A 194 -4.19 -17.17 6.08
CA ILE A 194 -3.36 -18.25 6.58
C ILE A 194 -1.88 -18.06 6.17
N PRO A 195 -1.54 -17.79 4.90
CA PRO A 195 -0.14 -17.53 4.51
C PRO A 195 0.47 -16.35 5.26
N THR A 196 -0.30 -15.28 5.50
CA THR A 196 0.15 -14.15 6.31
C THR A 196 0.41 -14.59 7.75
N LEU A 197 -0.52 -15.30 8.40
CA LEU A 197 -0.32 -15.78 9.78
C LEU A 197 0.86 -16.74 9.94
N LEU A 198 1.20 -17.50 8.90
CA LEU A 198 2.37 -18.40 8.92
C LEU A 198 3.68 -17.67 8.63
N SER A 199 3.68 -16.54 7.94
CA SER A 199 4.91 -15.81 7.57
C SER A 199 5.17 -14.56 8.40
N TRP A 200 4.14 -14.02 9.05
CA TRP A 200 4.18 -12.80 9.83
C TRP A 200 4.97 -13.01 11.11
N GLY A 201 6.16 -12.40 11.16
CA GLY A 201 7.10 -12.54 12.27
C GLY A 201 6.72 -11.76 13.54
N GLU A 202 5.80 -10.79 13.41
CA GLU A 202 5.40 -9.91 14.52
C GLU A 202 4.17 -10.44 15.26
N SER A 203 3.74 -9.69 16.28
CA SER A 203 2.49 -9.96 17.01
C SER A 203 1.26 -9.75 16.13
N VAL A 204 0.21 -10.54 16.38
CA VAL A 204 -1.06 -10.45 15.65
C VAL A 204 -2.23 -10.74 16.59
N LEU A 205 -3.28 -9.95 16.48
CA LEU A 205 -4.60 -10.20 17.09
C LEU A 205 -5.56 -10.61 15.97
N VAL A 206 -6.18 -11.77 16.09
CA VAL A 206 -7.04 -12.34 15.03
C VAL A 206 -8.46 -12.50 15.57
N HIS A 207 -9.42 -11.83 14.95
CA HIS A 207 -10.83 -12.10 15.18
C HIS A 207 -11.27 -13.30 14.32
N ASP A 208 -11.34 -14.47 14.93
CA ASP A 208 -11.55 -15.75 14.26
C ASP A 208 -12.89 -16.40 14.66
N ILE A 209 -13.99 -15.89 14.10
CA ILE A 209 -15.35 -16.38 14.38
C ILE A 209 -15.50 -17.89 14.08
N LYS A 210 -14.73 -18.42 13.13
CA LYS A 210 -14.81 -19.83 12.71
C LYS A 210 -13.84 -20.76 13.42
N GLY A 211 -12.77 -20.24 14.01
CA GLY A 211 -11.71 -21.02 14.65
C GLY A 211 -10.71 -21.67 13.68
N GLU A 212 -10.86 -21.47 12.36
CA GLU A 212 -10.01 -22.08 11.33
C GLU A 212 -8.57 -21.55 11.41
N ASN A 213 -8.41 -20.24 11.66
CA ASN A 213 -7.09 -19.61 11.72
C ASN A 213 -6.31 -20.14 12.92
N TRP A 214 -6.97 -20.24 14.08
CA TRP A 214 -6.36 -20.80 15.28
C TRP A 214 -5.90 -22.24 15.06
N HIS A 215 -6.81 -23.09 14.55
CA HIS A 215 -6.54 -24.51 14.35
C HIS A 215 -5.35 -24.76 13.42
N LEU A 216 -5.26 -23.99 12.32
CA LEU A 216 -4.23 -24.20 11.30
C LEU A 216 -2.90 -23.53 11.60
N THR A 217 -2.87 -22.43 12.37
CA THR A 217 -1.66 -21.59 12.47
C THR A 217 -1.05 -21.51 13.87
N ALA A 218 -1.81 -21.74 14.93
CA ALA A 218 -1.33 -21.54 16.30
C ALA A 218 -0.16 -22.46 16.66
N GLY A 219 -0.19 -23.73 16.20
CA GLY A 219 0.91 -24.68 16.41
C GLY A 219 2.21 -24.22 15.76
N TYR A 220 2.15 -23.78 14.50
CA TYR A 220 3.32 -23.28 13.77
C TYR A 220 3.89 -22.01 14.41
N ARG A 221 3.03 -21.07 14.80
CA ARG A 221 3.47 -19.84 15.47
C ARG A 221 4.16 -20.13 16.82
N ARG A 222 3.69 -21.14 17.58
CA ARG A 222 4.40 -21.62 18.78
C ARG A 222 5.77 -22.22 18.45
N ALA A 223 5.88 -22.98 17.37
CA ALA A 223 7.16 -23.54 16.92
C ALA A 223 8.18 -22.45 16.53
N LEU A 224 7.71 -21.27 16.09
CA LEU A 224 8.53 -20.08 15.88
C LEU A 224 8.91 -19.35 17.19
N GLY A 225 8.59 -19.90 18.36
CA GLY A 225 8.87 -19.31 19.67
C GLY A 225 7.87 -18.24 20.11
N GLN A 226 6.76 -18.05 19.39
CA GLN A 226 5.76 -17.04 19.75
C GLN A 226 4.75 -17.57 20.77
N ARG A 227 4.22 -16.66 21.60
CA ARG A 227 3.11 -16.96 22.51
C ARG A 227 1.79 -16.92 21.75
N ALA A 228 1.13 -18.07 21.60
CA ALA A 228 -0.21 -18.17 21.00
C ALA A 228 -1.27 -18.51 22.06
N ALA A 229 -2.23 -17.60 22.25
CA ALA A 229 -3.34 -17.71 23.20
C ALA A 229 -4.69 -17.58 22.48
N LYS A 230 -5.69 -18.36 22.89
CA LYS A 230 -7.06 -18.33 22.34
C LYS A 230 -7.99 -17.76 23.39
N PHE A 231 -8.68 -16.67 23.08
CA PHE A 231 -9.77 -16.14 23.90
C PHE A 231 -11.10 -16.59 23.29
N ASP A 232 -11.90 -17.34 24.04
CA ASP A 232 -13.16 -17.91 23.59
C ASP A 232 -14.20 -17.85 24.72
N PRO A 233 -14.87 -16.70 24.88
CA PRO A 233 -15.81 -16.49 25.98
C PRO A 233 -17.11 -17.29 25.81
N ALA A 234 -17.42 -17.75 24.59
CA ALA A 234 -18.63 -18.52 24.30
C ALA A 234 -18.47 -20.01 24.63
N SER A 235 -17.23 -20.51 24.72
CA SER A 235 -16.95 -21.90 25.06
C SER A 235 -16.03 -22.03 26.29
N PRO A 236 -16.57 -21.81 27.51
CA PRO A 236 -15.79 -21.80 28.77
C PRO A 236 -15.07 -23.13 29.06
N ALA A 237 -15.54 -24.23 28.47
CA ALA A 237 -14.98 -25.56 28.62
C ALA A 237 -13.83 -25.86 27.65
N THR A 238 -13.47 -24.95 26.74
CA THR A 238 -12.36 -25.18 25.79
C THR A 238 -11.03 -25.27 26.55
N PRO A 239 -10.37 -26.46 26.57
CA PRO A 239 -9.09 -26.60 27.25
C PRO A 239 -8.04 -25.67 26.63
N GLY A 240 -7.33 -24.91 27.47
CA GLY A 240 -6.28 -24.00 27.04
C GLY A 240 -6.74 -22.63 26.52
N ALA A 241 -8.04 -22.32 26.56
CA ALA A 241 -8.52 -20.95 26.34
C ALA A 241 -8.07 -20.04 27.49
N VAL A 242 -7.62 -18.83 27.15
CA VAL A 242 -7.26 -17.80 28.14
C VAL A 242 -8.51 -17.06 28.60
N ARG A 243 -8.43 -16.51 29.81
CA ARG A 243 -9.44 -15.61 30.37
C ARG A 243 -8.92 -14.18 30.27
N PHE A 244 -9.80 -13.27 29.88
CA PHE A 244 -9.49 -11.85 29.78
C PHE A 244 -10.58 -11.05 30.49
N ASN A 245 -10.16 -10.15 31.36
CA ASN A 245 -11.03 -9.21 32.03
C ASN A 245 -10.55 -7.79 31.71
N PRO A 246 -11.28 -7.00 30.89
CA PRO A 246 -10.84 -5.65 30.52
C PRO A 246 -10.69 -4.72 31.73
N LEU A 247 -11.41 -5.00 32.83
CA LEU A 247 -11.31 -4.19 34.04
C LEU A 247 -9.97 -4.34 34.77
N ASP A 248 -9.21 -5.39 34.48
CA ASP A 248 -7.88 -5.57 35.06
C ASP A 248 -6.80 -4.70 34.40
N GLU A 249 -7.05 -4.20 33.20
CA GLU A 249 -6.17 -3.25 32.50
C GLU A 249 -6.31 -1.80 33.00
N ILE A 250 -7.30 -1.51 33.83
CA ILE A 250 -7.51 -0.18 34.42
C ILE A 250 -6.34 0.16 35.35
N ARG A 251 -5.57 1.20 35.00
CA ARG A 251 -4.46 1.70 35.81
C ARG A 251 -4.98 2.34 37.08
N ARG A 252 -4.23 2.17 38.17
CA ARG A 252 -4.57 2.67 39.51
C ARG A 252 -3.83 3.98 39.86
N ASP A 253 -3.37 4.68 38.84
CA ASP A 253 -2.73 5.99 38.97
C ASP A 253 -3.76 7.12 38.72
N GLY A 254 -3.27 8.33 38.47
CA GLY A 254 -4.13 9.47 38.12
C GLY A 254 -4.98 9.28 36.86
N ASN A 255 -4.78 8.21 36.08
CA ASN A 255 -5.55 7.92 34.87
C ASN A 255 -6.75 7.00 35.10
N ILE A 256 -7.02 6.54 36.33
CA ILE A 256 -8.08 5.56 36.60
C ILE A 256 -9.45 5.97 36.00
N VAL A 257 -9.84 7.24 36.14
CA VAL A 257 -11.10 7.74 35.60
C VAL A 257 -11.11 7.66 34.07
N LYS A 258 -10.02 8.06 33.42
CA LYS A 258 -9.87 8.02 31.95
C LYS A 258 -9.94 6.59 31.42
N ASP A 259 -9.26 5.65 32.09
CA ASP A 259 -9.26 4.24 31.69
C ASP A 259 -10.64 3.61 31.86
N VAL A 260 -11.34 3.91 32.96
CA VAL A 260 -12.73 3.47 33.17
C VAL A 260 -13.64 4.04 32.09
N GLN A 261 -13.57 5.34 31.84
CA GLN A 261 -14.40 5.99 30.83
C GLN A 261 -14.17 5.37 29.45
N ASN A 262 -12.92 5.11 29.05
CA ASN A 262 -12.62 4.45 27.78
C ASN A 262 -13.29 3.07 27.66
N ILE A 263 -13.20 2.23 28.70
CA ILE A 263 -13.84 0.91 28.70
C ILE A 263 -15.36 1.03 28.66
N VAL A 264 -15.93 1.92 29.48
CA VAL A 264 -17.38 2.12 29.54
C VAL A 264 -17.92 2.67 28.22
N THR A 265 -17.20 3.57 27.54
CA THR A 265 -17.56 4.03 26.20
C THR A 265 -17.66 2.84 25.23
N MET A 266 -16.70 1.91 25.23
CA MET A 266 -16.76 0.74 24.34
C MET A 266 -17.97 -0.18 24.64
N ILE A 267 -18.47 -0.18 25.88
CA ILE A 267 -19.62 -1.00 26.30
C ILE A 267 -20.93 -0.32 25.92
N VAL A 268 -21.04 0.99 26.12
CA VAL A 268 -22.28 1.76 25.97
C VAL A 268 -22.48 2.30 24.55
N ASP A 269 -21.38 2.50 23.81
CA ASP A 269 -21.36 2.96 22.41
C ASP A 269 -20.55 1.98 21.53
N PRO A 270 -21.08 0.77 21.30
CA PRO A 270 -20.37 -0.28 20.54
C PRO A 270 -20.17 0.09 19.06
N ASP A 271 -21.05 0.93 18.50
CA ASP A 271 -21.01 1.35 17.09
C ASP A 271 -20.13 2.59 16.87
N GLY A 272 -19.68 3.24 17.95
CA GLY A 272 -18.87 4.46 17.88
C GLY A 272 -19.62 5.66 17.32
N GLY A 273 -20.95 5.66 17.41
CA GLY A 273 -21.81 6.76 16.94
C GLY A 273 -21.79 7.97 17.87
N GLY A 274 -21.23 7.82 19.07
CA GLY A 274 -21.27 8.80 20.15
C GLY A 274 -22.45 8.59 21.09
N LEU A 275 -22.33 9.14 22.30
CA LEU A 275 -23.37 9.12 23.35
C LEU A 275 -24.51 10.08 22.99
N ASN A 276 -25.31 9.74 21.98
CA ASN A 276 -26.31 10.65 21.40
C ASN A 276 -27.66 10.62 22.11
N ASP A 277 -28.04 9.48 22.69
CA ASP A 277 -29.28 9.32 23.44
C ASP A 277 -29.04 9.52 24.96
N HIS A 278 -30.07 10.02 25.66
CA HIS A 278 -30.10 10.17 27.10
C HIS A 278 -29.79 8.84 27.82
N TRP A 279 -30.32 7.72 27.34
CA TRP A 279 -30.07 6.41 27.94
C TRP A 279 -28.59 6.02 27.89
N ALA A 280 -27.91 6.33 26.77
CA ALA A 280 -26.49 6.08 26.62
C ALA A 280 -25.67 6.97 27.57
N LYS A 281 -26.00 8.26 27.67
CA LYS A 281 -25.31 9.18 28.60
C LYS A 281 -25.46 8.77 30.06
N THR A 282 -26.69 8.51 30.48
CA THR A 282 -26.98 8.12 31.87
C THR A 282 -26.38 6.75 32.19
N GLY A 283 -26.41 5.81 31.23
CA GLY A 283 -25.74 4.51 31.36
C GLY A 283 -24.21 4.63 31.49
N PHE A 284 -23.60 5.53 30.71
CA PHE A 284 -22.18 5.83 30.80
C PHE A 284 -21.78 6.38 32.18
N ASP A 285 -22.52 7.36 32.71
CA ASP A 285 -22.24 7.95 34.01
C ASP A 285 -22.39 6.90 35.14
N LEU A 286 -23.47 6.13 35.10
CA LEU A 286 -23.74 5.06 36.07
C LEU A 286 -22.64 4.00 36.05
N LEU A 287 -22.33 3.44 34.87
CA LEU A 287 -21.31 2.39 34.74
C LEU A 287 -19.92 2.91 35.11
N THR A 288 -19.60 4.16 34.78
CA THR A 288 -18.35 4.79 35.22
C THR A 288 -18.24 4.79 36.74
N GLY A 289 -19.30 5.24 37.43
CA GLY A 289 -19.36 5.23 38.89
C GLY A 289 -19.23 3.82 39.49
N VAL A 290 -19.96 2.84 38.94
CA VAL A 290 -19.95 1.44 39.40
C VAL A 290 -18.58 0.78 39.20
N VAL A 291 -17.94 0.97 38.04
CA VAL A 291 -16.62 0.38 37.76
C VAL A 291 -15.55 1.03 38.65
N LEU A 292 -15.60 2.36 38.83
CA LEU A 292 -14.71 3.06 39.77
C LEU A 292 -14.88 2.52 41.19
N TYR A 293 -16.13 2.37 41.64
CA TYR A 293 -16.44 1.75 42.92
C TYR A 293 -15.84 0.34 43.00
N ALA A 294 -16.15 -0.55 42.06
CA ALA A 294 -15.67 -1.94 42.07
C ALA A 294 -14.14 -2.03 42.10
N ARG A 295 -13.42 -1.19 41.35
CA ARG A 295 -11.95 -1.16 41.32
C ARG A 295 -11.34 -0.53 42.57
N ARG A 296 -11.98 0.46 43.18
CA ARG A 296 -11.50 1.09 44.41
C ARG A 296 -11.79 0.25 45.66
N TYR A 297 -12.97 -0.38 45.72
CA TYR A 297 -13.41 -1.18 46.87
C TYR A 297 -12.81 -2.58 46.92
N ARG A 298 -12.49 -3.23 45.79
CA ARG A 298 -11.68 -4.47 45.80
C ARG A 298 -10.34 -4.29 46.52
N VAL A 299 -9.76 -3.08 46.49
CA VAL A 299 -8.54 -2.75 47.24
C VAL A 299 -8.83 -2.59 48.74
N TRP A 300 -9.98 -2.04 49.11
CA TRP A 300 -10.37 -1.89 50.51
C TRP A 300 -10.52 -3.26 51.19
N SER A 301 -11.25 -4.20 50.60
CA SER A 301 -11.43 -5.54 51.18
C SER A 301 -10.13 -6.36 51.24
N CYS A 302 -9.23 -6.26 50.24
CA CYS A 302 -7.95 -6.97 50.30
C CYS A 302 -6.94 -6.36 51.30
N ASN A 303 -6.94 -5.04 51.47
CA ASN A 303 -6.06 -4.38 52.44
C ASN A 303 -6.61 -4.51 53.87
N HIS A 304 -7.92 -4.51 54.09
CA HIS A 304 -8.53 -4.65 55.43
C HIS A 304 -8.71 -6.12 55.87
N ALA A 305 -8.65 -7.10 54.95
CA ALA A 305 -8.60 -8.51 55.34
C ALA A 305 -7.30 -8.90 56.08
N HIS A 306 -6.25 -8.08 55.98
CA HIS A 306 -5.01 -8.23 56.75
C HIS A 306 -5.05 -7.50 58.11
N ASP A 307 -5.98 -6.56 58.32
CA ASP A 307 -5.97 -5.65 59.48
C ASP A 307 -7.16 -5.81 60.45
N GLY A 308 -7.98 -6.87 60.32
CA GLY A 308 -9.13 -6.99 61.22
C GLY A 308 -9.84 -8.34 61.21
N ALA A 309 -9.35 -9.28 62.03
CA ALA A 309 -10.23 -10.19 62.72
C ALA A 309 -11.07 -9.37 63.72
N VAL A 310 -12.18 -8.78 63.26
CA VAL A 310 -13.25 -8.32 64.13
C VAL A 310 -14.55 -8.88 63.56
N THR A 311 -14.99 -9.98 64.17
CA THR A 311 -16.34 -10.51 64.02
C THR A 311 -17.33 -9.47 64.53
N PRO A 312 -18.41 -9.14 63.80
CA PRO A 312 -19.53 -8.43 64.38
C PRO A 312 -20.29 -9.44 65.25
N SER A 313 -20.07 -9.39 66.56
CA SER A 313 -20.98 -9.99 67.54
C SER A 313 -22.29 -9.20 67.51
N GLY A 314 -23.27 -9.70 66.77
CA GLY A 314 -24.64 -9.20 66.74
C GLY A 314 -25.58 -10.39 66.75
N SER A 315 -26.02 -10.75 67.94
CA SER A 315 -26.97 -11.82 68.24
C SER A 315 -28.28 -11.71 67.45
N TYR A 316 -28.60 -12.77 66.70
CA TYR A 316 -29.97 -13.26 66.59
C TYR A 316 -29.93 -14.76 66.84
N ALA A 317 -30.19 -15.14 68.09
CA ALA A 317 -30.58 -16.49 68.43
C ALA A 317 -32.04 -16.68 68.02
N SER A 318 -32.30 -17.63 67.12
CA SER A 318 -33.59 -18.28 67.02
C SER A 318 -33.36 -19.79 67.16
N ASN A 319 -33.73 -20.31 68.33
CA ASN A 319 -33.87 -21.73 68.59
C ASN A 319 -34.85 -22.36 67.60
N ALA A 320 -34.46 -23.50 67.03
CA ALA A 320 -35.39 -24.58 66.71
C ALA A 320 -34.61 -25.90 66.71
N ASP A 321 -34.64 -26.57 67.87
CA ASP A 321 -34.34 -27.99 67.97
C ASP A 321 -35.30 -28.81 67.10
N GLY A 322 -34.78 -29.83 66.43
CA GLY A 322 -35.61 -30.69 65.58
C GLY A 322 -34.89 -31.90 64.98
N ARG A 323 -34.36 -32.78 65.85
CA ARG A 323 -34.19 -34.24 65.68
C ARG A 323 -33.88 -34.81 64.28
N GLY A 324 -32.79 -35.56 64.23
CA GLY A 324 -32.87 -36.96 63.78
C GLY A 324 -32.00 -37.37 62.60
N SER A 325 -31.00 -38.19 62.92
CA SER A 325 -30.58 -39.45 62.26
C SER A 325 -29.09 -39.51 61.86
N THR A 326 -28.47 -40.59 62.33
CA THR A 326 -27.06 -40.99 62.23
C THR A 326 -26.83 -41.86 60.96
N PRO A 327 -25.68 -42.55 60.73
CA PRO A 327 -24.79 -42.27 59.62
C PRO A 327 -24.70 -43.45 58.62
N HIS A 328 -24.07 -43.26 57.45
CA HIS A 328 -23.61 -44.39 56.63
C HIS A 328 -22.11 -44.33 56.33
N ARG A 329 -21.56 -45.55 56.41
CA ARG A 329 -20.17 -46.02 56.42
C ARG A 329 -19.43 -45.91 55.08
N ALA A 330 -18.12 -45.65 55.20
CA ALA A 330 -16.94 -46.37 54.65
C ALA A 330 -16.86 -46.73 53.15
N HIS A 331 -15.70 -46.42 52.54
CA HIS A 331 -14.64 -47.36 52.07
C HIS A 331 -13.58 -46.62 51.21
N SER A 332 -12.30 -46.58 51.63
CA SER A 332 -11.07 -47.19 51.02
C SER A 332 -10.75 -46.71 49.60
N GLU A 333 -9.55 -46.24 49.21
CA GLU A 333 -8.21 -46.88 49.17
C GLU A 333 -7.14 -45.77 49.01
N MET A 334 -6.04 -45.74 49.78
CA MET A 334 -4.74 -46.42 49.63
C MET A 334 -3.79 -45.80 48.56
N LEU A 335 -2.64 -45.30 49.05
CA LEU A 335 -1.51 -44.62 48.38
C LEU A 335 -0.70 -45.59 47.45
N PRO A 336 0.36 -45.14 46.74
CA PRO A 336 1.66 -44.92 47.39
C PRO A 336 2.43 -43.65 46.96
N GLU A 337 3.22 -43.17 47.91
CA GLU A 337 4.32 -42.22 47.75
C GLU A 337 5.47 -42.79 46.92
N HIS A 338 6.18 -41.93 46.20
CA HIS A 338 7.63 -42.06 46.04
C HIS A 338 8.25 -40.66 45.94
N ALA A 339 8.92 -40.26 47.02
CA ALA A 339 9.83 -39.13 47.07
C ALA A 339 11.19 -39.55 46.51
N THR A 340 11.84 -38.65 45.77
CA THR A 340 13.29 -38.72 45.54
C THR A 340 13.85 -37.31 45.60
N GLU A 341 14.70 -37.10 46.60
CA GLU A 341 15.43 -35.87 46.91
C GLU A 341 16.76 -35.87 46.14
N MET A 342 17.12 -34.75 45.52
CA MET A 342 18.51 -34.39 45.23
C MET A 342 18.70 -32.88 45.41
N ARG A 343 19.58 -32.53 46.34
CA ARG A 343 20.05 -31.17 46.68
C ARG A 343 21.19 -30.73 45.76
N GLY A 344 21.35 -29.42 45.56
CA GLY A 344 22.68 -28.81 45.33
C GLY A 344 22.74 -27.51 44.52
N ALA A 345 23.13 -26.41 45.20
CA ALA A 345 23.65 -25.11 44.73
C ALA A 345 22.68 -24.18 43.95
N GLY A 346 22.41 -22.92 44.32
CA GLY A 346 23.09 -21.99 45.22
C GLY A 346 23.88 -20.95 44.43
N GLU A 347 23.25 -19.88 43.93
CA GLU A 347 23.71 -18.49 44.11
C GLU A 347 22.71 -17.44 43.59
N THR A 348 22.61 -16.40 44.40
CA THR A 348 21.71 -15.25 44.40
C THR A 348 22.27 -14.06 43.62
N ALA A 349 21.41 -13.30 42.94
CA ALA A 349 21.57 -11.84 42.83
C ALA A 349 20.20 -11.14 42.73
N LEU A 350 19.91 -10.40 43.80
CA LEU A 350 18.80 -9.47 44.00
C LEU A 350 18.88 -8.29 43.00
N ILE A 351 17.72 -7.71 42.64
CA ILE A 351 17.40 -6.26 42.63
C ILE A 351 15.91 -6.17 42.25
N GLY A 352 15.04 -5.92 43.22
CA GLY A 352 14.25 -4.69 43.20
C GLY A 352 13.03 -4.86 44.09
N ASN A 353 13.20 -4.49 45.36
CA ASN A 353 12.20 -4.59 46.41
C ASN A 353 11.12 -3.51 46.16
N GLY A 354 9.90 -3.97 45.85
CA GLY A 354 8.68 -3.17 45.74
C GLY A 354 7.51 -4.04 46.16
N GLY A 355 7.53 -4.46 47.42
CA GLY A 355 6.60 -5.43 48.00
C GLY A 355 5.17 -4.91 48.04
N HIS A 356 4.36 -5.37 47.09
CA HIS A 356 2.94 -5.60 47.30
C HIS A 356 2.69 -7.09 47.03
N GLY A 357 2.58 -7.86 48.11
CA GLY A 357 2.20 -9.26 48.08
C GLY A 357 0.89 -9.42 47.30
N LYS A 358 0.95 -10.11 46.17
CA LYS A 358 -0.26 -10.48 45.42
C LYS A 358 -0.94 -11.59 46.20
N CYS A 359 -2.09 -11.30 46.78
CA CYS A 359 -2.93 -12.28 47.45
C CYS A 359 -3.31 -13.42 46.47
N ALA A 360 -2.83 -14.64 46.75
CA ALA A 360 -3.01 -15.82 45.90
C ALA A 360 -4.49 -16.28 45.81
N ALA A 361 -5.34 -15.83 46.74
CA ALA A 361 -6.75 -16.21 46.83
C ALA A 361 -7.66 -15.55 45.76
N CYS A 362 -7.15 -14.60 44.97
CA CYS A 362 -7.97 -13.84 44.01
C CYS A 362 -7.80 -14.28 42.54
N ARG A 363 -7.18 -15.44 42.29
CA ARG A 363 -7.04 -16.04 40.94
C ARG A 363 -8.22 -16.92 40.51
N ILE A 364 -9.24 -17.08 41.36
CA ILE A 364 -10.40 -17.93 41.07
C ILE A 364 -11.67 -17.10 41.13
N ALA A 365 -12.09 -16.60 39.97
CA ALA A 365 -13.46 -16.45 39.52
C ALA A 365 -13.41 -16.17 38.01
#